data_AF-A0A957IGM9-F1
#
_entry.id   AF-A0A957IGM9-F1
#
_cell.length_a   1.000
_cell.length_b   1.000
_cell.length_c   1.000
_cell.angle_alpha   90.00
_cell.angle_beta   90.00
_cell.angle_gamma   90.00
#
_symmetry.space_group_name_H-M   'P 1'
#
loop_
_entity.id
_entity.type
_entity.pdbx_description
1 polymer ?
#
loop_
_entity_poly.entity_id
_entity_poly.type
_entity_poly.pdbx_seq_one_letter_code
_entity_poly.pdbx_strand_id
1 'polypeptide(L)' 'MAHKYILDTHALIWFAEGNKRLSEPAKAILAATNSQMVLPIIALAEAALIIEKGRTTISDVSRFLTRVYADSRNDANV' A
#
# COMPACT_ATOMS: atom_id res chain seq x y z
N MET A 1 13.46 11.21 -15.40
CA MET A 1 12.03 11.56 -15.36
C MET A 1 11.47 11.04 -14.05
N ALA A 2 10.62 11.78 -13.35
CA ALA A 2 9.95 11.25 -12.17
C ALA A 2 8.87 10.25 -12.63
N HIS A 3 8.95 9.02 -12.17
CA HIS A 3 7.95 7.99 -12.46
C HIS A 3 6.86 8.04 -11.38
N LYS A 4 5.60 8.12 -11.80
CA LYS A 4 4.43 8.01 -10.91
C LYS A 4 3.90 6.58 -10.98
N TYR A 5 3.66 5.96 -9.83
CA TYR A 5 3.20 4.58 -9.73
C TYR A 5 1.76 4.56 -9.18
N ILE A 6 0.89 3.79 -9.82
CA ILE A 6 -0.46 3.53 -9.30
C ILE A 6 -0.37 2.25 -8.46
N LEU A 7 -0.83 2.33 -7.22
CA LEU A 7 -0.72 1.23 -6.27
C LEU A 7 -1.92 0.29 -6.38
N ASP A 8 -1.63 -1.00 -6.50
CA ASP A 8 -2.61 -2.08 -6.43
C ASP A 8 -2.83 -2.55 -4.98
N THR A 9 -4.01 -3.09 -4.69
CA THR A 9 -4.40 -3.66 -3.41
C THR A 9 -3.39 -4.68 -2.88
N HIS A 10 -2.94 -5.63 -3.71
CA HIS A 10 -2.01 -6.66 -3.29
C HIS A 10 -0.60 -6.13 -3.11
N ALA A 11 -0.15 -5.18 -3.94
CA ALA A 11 1.14 -4.55 -3.76
C ALA A 11 1.23 -3.82 -2.40
N LEU A 12 0.17 -3.10 -2.02
CA LEU A 12 0.06 -2.42 -0.73
C LEU A 12 0.11 -3.41 0.45
N ILE A 13 -0.74 -4.44 0.42
CA ILE A 13 -0.81 -5.43 1.50
C ILE A 13 0.52 -6.18 1.62
N TRP A 14 1.05 -6.71 0.52
CA TRP A 14 2.28 -7.50 0.55
C TRP A 14 3.48 -6.67 1.00
N PHE A 15 3.54 -5.39 0.64
CA PHE A 15 4.58 -4.51 1.14
C PHE A 15 4.46 -4.31 2.66
N ALA A 16 3.25 -4.05 3.16
CA ALA A 16 3.01 -3.87 4.60
C ALA A 16 3.33 -5.13 5.42
N GLU A 17 3.16 -6.31 4.84
CA GLU A 17 3.45 -7.61 5.47
C GLU A 17 4.90 -8.09 5.29
N GLY A 18 5.68 -7.45 4.42
CA GLY A 18 6.97 -8.02 3.99
C GLY A 18 6.83 -9.35 3.25
N ASN A 19 5.72 -9.55 2.54
CA ASN A 19 5.34 -10.79 1.90
C ASN A 19 6.22 -11.08 0.66
N LYS A 20 6.72 -12.32 0.55
CA LYS A 20 7.62 -12.78 -0.53
C LYS A 20 6.98 -12.76 -1.93
N ARG A 21 5.66 -12.61 -2.03
CA ARG A 21 4.93 -12.49 -3.30
C ARG A 21 5.16 -11.14 -3.99
N LEU A 22 5.60 -10.12 -3.26
CA LEU A 22 5.99 -8.85 -3.83
C LEU A 22 7.38 -8.98 -4.46
N SER A 23 7.52 -8.58 -5.73
CA SER A 23 8.80 -8.64 -6.42
C SER A 23 9.81 -7.64 -5.85
N GLU A 24 11.09 -7.97 -5.91
CA GLU A 24 12.17 -7.08 -5.42
C GLU A 24 12.15 -5.69 -6.10
N PRO A 25 11.90 -5.55 -7.42
CA PRO A 25 11.76 -4.21 -8.03
C PRO A 25 10.59 -3.41 -7.45
N ALA A 26 9.43 -4.03 -7.24
CA ALA A 26 8.26 -3.36 -6.66
C ALA A 26 8.52 -2.94 -5.22
N LYS A 27 9.17 -3.81 -4.43
CA LYS A 27 9.59 -3.52 -3.07
C LYS A 27 10.58 -2.35 -3.02
N ALA A 28 11.54 -2.29 -3.94
CA ALA A 28 12.49 -1.19 -4.03
C ALA A 28 11.80 0.15 -4.34
N ILE A 29 10.81 0.15 -5.24
CA ILE A 29 10.00 1.34 -5.56
C ILE A 29 9.19 1.79 -4.33
N LEU A 30 8.50 0.86 -3.66
CA LEU A 30 7.66 1.18 -2.49
C LEU A 30 8.47 1.63 -1.27
N ALA A 31 9.70 1.15 -1.14
CA ALA A 31 10.63 1.56 -0.08
C ALA A 31 11.34 2.91 -0.38
N ALA A 32 11.38 3.35 -1.64
CA ALA A 32 12.08 4.57 -2.02
C ALA A 32 11.33 5.84 -1.58
N THR A 33 12.03 6.76 -0.93
CA THR A 33 11.44 8.00 -0.38
C THR A 33 11.07 9.03 -1.45
N ASN A 34 11.63 8.89 -2.66
CA ASN A 34 11.41 9.79 -3.79
C ASN A 34 10.40 9.26 -4.82
N SER A 35 9.81 8.08 -4.61
CA SER A 35 8.77 7.54 -5.49
C SER A 35 7.43 8.23 -5.22
N GLN A 36 6.79 8.71 -6.30
CA GLN A 36 5.45 9.27 -6.23
C GLN A 36 4.41 8.16 -6.38
N MET A 37 3.53 8.01 -5.38
CA MET A 37 2.51 6.98 -5.34
C MET A 37 1.12 7.60 -5.47
N VAL A 38 0.33 7.08 -6.40
CA VAL A 38 -1.12 7.28 -6.43
C VAL A 38 -1.74 6.06 -5.80
N LEU A 39 -2.51 6.26 -4.74
CA LEU A 39 -3.28 5.20 -4.11
C LEU A 39 -4.75 5.41 -4.46
N PRO A 40 -5.30 4.65 -5.43
CA PRO A 40 -6.72 4.71 -5.72
C PRO A 40 -7.55 4.37 -4.49
N ILE A 41 -8.59 5.15 -4.22
CA ILE A 41 -9.47 4.92 -3.07
C ILE A 41 -10.09 3.51 -3.06
N ILE A 42 -10.35 2.94 -4.25
CA ILE A 42 -10.87 1.58 -4.39
C ILE A 42 -9.86 0.52 -3.93
N ALA A 43 -8.57 0.69 -4.25
CA ALA A 43 -7.53 -0.23 -3.81
C ALA A 43 -7.33 -0.18 -2.29
N LEU A 44 -7.47 1.01 -1.69
CA LEU A 44 -7.46 1.18 -0.24
C LEU A 44 -8.67 0.51 0.42
N ALA A 45 -9.87 0.68 -0.14
CA ALA A 45 -11.08 0.05 0.36
C ALA A 45 -11.01 -1.49 0.27
N GLU A 46 -10.51 -2.04 -0.83
CA GLU A 46 -10.29 -3.47 -0.98
C GLU A 46 -9.28 -4.00 0.05
N ALA A 47 -8.17 -3.29 0.27
CA ALA A 47 -7.18 -3.67 1.27
C ALA A 47 -7.82 -3.73 2.67
N ALA A 48 -8.60 -2.73 3.05
CA ALA A 48 -9.33 -2.71 4.31
C ALA A 48 -10.28 -3.92 4.45
N LEU A 49 -11.04 -4.24 3.39
CA LEU A 49 -11.95 -5.39 3.39
C LEU A 49 -11.22 -6.74 3.47
N ILE A 50 -10.05 -6.88 2.85
CA ILE A 50 -9.24 -8.11 2.91
C ILE A 50 -8.68 -8.30 4.33
N ILE A 51 -8.22 -7.21 4.97
CA ILE A 51 -7.72 -7.21 6.35
C ILE A 51 -8.83 -7.57 7.33
N GLU A 52 -9.99 -6.91 7.26
CA GLU A 52 -11.16 -7.17 8.12
C GLU A 52 -11.64 -8.62 8.02
N LYS A 53 -11.51 -9.25 6.84
CA LYS A 53 -11.86 -10.67 6.64
C LYS A 53 -10.81 -11.65 7.17
N GLY A 54 -9.75 -11.19 7.83
CA GLY A 54 -8.69 -12.04 8.39
C GLY A 54 -7.85 -12.76 7.33
N ARG A 55 -7.79 -12.23 6.10
CA ARG A 55 -7.04 -12.84 4.98
C ARG A 55 -5.59 -12.37 4.90
N THR A 56 -5.11 -11.65 5.91
CA THR A 56 -3.76 -11.11 6.03
C THR A 56 -3.24 -11.30 7.46
N THR A 57 -1.95 -11.07 7.66
CA THR A 57 -1.30 -11.01 8.98
C THR A 57 -1.52 -9.67 9.71
N ILE A 58 -2.08 -8.66 9.03
CA ILE A 58 -2.45 -7.38 9.62
C ILE A 58 -3.74 -7.60 10.42
N SER A 59 -3.70 -7.31 11.72
CA SER A 59 -4.80 -7.60 12.66
C SER A 59 -5.74 -6.43 12.94
N ASP A 60 -5.41 -5.23 12.47
CA ASP A 60 -6.12 -4.00 12.81
C ASP A 60 -6.16 -3.06 11.60
N VAL A 61 -7.36 -2.93 11.01
CA VAL A 61 -7.59 -2.06 9.84
C VAL A 61 -7.36 -0.59 10.18
N SER A 62 -7.70 -0.15 11.40
CA SER A 62 -7.55 1.25 11.82
C SER A 62 -6.09 1.62 11.92
N ARG A 63 -5.26 0.73 12.49
CA ARG A 63 -3.81 0.89 12.52
C ARG A 63 -3.22 0.91 11.10
N PHE A 64 -3.70 0.06 10.21
CA PHE A 64 -3.27 0.05 8.81
C PHE A 64 -3.58 1.37 8.11
N LEU A 65 -4.84 1.84 8.17
CA LEU A 65 -5.26 3.11 7.56
C LEU A 65 -4.46 4.29 8.12
N THR A 66 -4.25 4.33 9.43
CA THR A 66 -3.45 5.39 10.08
C THR A 66 -2.03 5.46 9.49
N ARG A 67 -1.40 4.32 9.24
CA ARG A 67 -0.06 4.28 8.63
C ARG A 67 -0.07 4.72 7.16
N VAL A 68 -1.10 4.35 6.40
CA VAL A 68 -1.26 4.75 4.99
C VAL A 68 -1.44 6.26 4.89
N TYR A 69 -2.28 6.86 5.73
CA TYR A 69 -2.52 8.31 5.74
C TYR A 69 -1.34 9.13 6.30
N ALA A 70 -0.50 8.53 7.14
CA ALA A 70 0.70 9.18 7.66
C ALA A 70 1.85 9.23 6.63
N ASP A 71 1.78 8.46 5.54
CA ASP A 71 2.79 8.45 4.48
C ASP A 71 2.54 9.62 3.51
N SER A 72 3.38 10.66 3.61
CA SER A 72 3.30 11.87 2.79
C SER A 72 3.54 11.64 1.29
N ARG A 73 3.96 10.43 0.89
CA ARG A 73 4.14 10.06 -0.53
C ARG A 73 2.83 9.64 -1.19
N ASN A 74 1.79 9.36 -0.41
CA ASN A 74 0.49 8.95 -0.90
C ASN A 74 -0.36 10.18 -1.25
N ASP A 75 -0.62 10.37 -2.53
CA ASP A 75 -1.60 11.33 -3.00
C ASP A 75 -3.01 10.71 -2.91
N ALA A 76 -3.66 10.90 -1.76
CA ALA A 76 -5.00 10.35 -1.46
C ALA A 76 -6.17 11.25 -1.95
N ASN A 77 -5.87 12.28 -2.76
CA ASN A 77 -6.86 13.24 -3.28
C ASN A 77 -7.39 12.88 -4.68
N VAL A 78 -7.29 11.61 -5.10
CA VAL A 78 -7.68 11.14 -6.45
C VAL A 78 -8.82 10.14 -6.39
#